data_AF-A0A497L0X5-F1
#
_entry.id   AF-A0A497L0X5-F1
#
_cell.length_a   1.000
_cell.length_b   1.000
_cell.length_c   1.000
_cell.angle_alpha   90.00
_cell.angle_beta   90.00
_cell.angle_gamma   90.00
#
_symmetry.space_group_name_H-M   'P 1'
#
loop_
_entity.id
_entity.type
_entity.pdbx_description
1 polymer ?
#
loop_
_entity_poly.entity_id
_entity_poly.type
_entity_poly.pdbx_seq_one_letter_code
_entity_poly.pdbx_strand_id
1 'polypeptide(L)'
;MSPEIVPREAVVESLREEFGEIAIPAYRFRRLFSRREQVFFDCEGEDPETCLDRVLRREDHALFTVFLVIREGGGLRVMAVSFPNIGKETLEHFIKRYHTQLKPSNIMGLEASGREYVRYLGCSYEE
;
A
#
# COMPACT_ATOMS: atom_id res chain seq x y z
N MET A 1 -11.77 -17.26 11.66
CA MET A 1 -11.67 -15.86 11.19
C MET A 1 -10.18 -15.57 11.05
N SER A 2 -9.73 -15.08 9.90
CA SER A 2 -8.33 -14.62 9.77
C SER A 2 -8.18 -13.30 10.51
N PRO A 3 -7.04 -13.04 11.19
CA PRO A 3 -6.82 -11.77 11.85
C PRO A 3 -6.89 -10.60 10.85
N GLU A 4 -7.54 -9.50 11.23
CA GLU A 4 -7.67 -8.30 10.38
C GLU A 4 -6.34 -7.58 10.18
N ILE A 5 -5.46 -7.64 11.17
CA ILE A 5 -4.09 -7.12 11.12
C ILE A 5 -3.11 -8.30 11.11
N VAL A 6 -2.22 -8.31 10.14
CA VAL A 6 -1.24 -9.38 9.92
C VAL A 6 0.18 -8.82 9.80
N PRO A 7 1.22 -9.62 10.09
CA PRO A 7 2.59 -9.23 9.76
C PRO A 7 2.77 -9.11 8.24
N ARG A 8 3.68 -8.24 7.80
CA ARG A 8 3.97 -8.04 6.36
C ARG A 8 4.42 -9.32 5.67
N GLU A 9 5.08 -10.21 6.40
CA GLU A 9 5.57 -11.49 5.91
C GLU A 9 4.41 -12.35 5.39
N ALA A 10 3.27 -12.35 6.07
CA ALA A 10 2.07 -13.06 5.62
C ALA A 10 1.55 -12.49 4.29
N VAL A 11 1.66 -11.18 4.07
CA VAL A 11 1.28 -10.56 2.78
C VAL A 11 2.25 -10.95 1.67
N VAL A 12 3.55 -10.94 1.96
CA VAL A 12 4.61 -11.34 1.02
C VAL A 12 4.46 -12.81 0.62
N GLU A 13 4.16 -13.69 1.58
CA GLU A 13 3.90 -15.10 1.34
C GLU A 13 2.67 -15.28 0.45
N SER A 14 1.54 -14.66 0.79
CA SER A 14 0.33 -14.73 -0.05
C SER A 14 0.57 -14.20 -1.47
N LEU A 15 1.40 -13.16 -1.65
CA LEU A 15 1.75 -12.66 -2.99
C LEU A 15 2.53 -13.70 -3.80
N ARG A 16 3.46 -14.43 -3.16
CA ARG A 16 4.24 -15.48 -3.82
C ARG A 16 3.39 -16.70 -4.14
N GLU A 17 2.48 -17.07 -3.24
CA GLU A 17 1.54 -18.18 -3.48
C GLU A 17 0.62 -17.88 -4.66
N GLU A 18 0.13 -16.64 -4.76
CA GLU A 18 -0.82 -16.25 -5.80
C GLU A 18 -0.15 -15.99 -7.17
N PHE A 19 1.00 -15.33 -7.18
CA PHE A 19 1.64 -14.87 -8.43
C PHE A 19 2.90 -15.63 -8.82
N GLY A 20 3.36 -16.58 -7.99
CA GLY A 20 4.60 -17.32 -8.22
C GLY A 20 5.83 -16.40 -8.16
N GLU A 21 6.56 -16.32 -9.27
CA GLU A 21 7.74 -15.47 -9.40
C GLU A 21 7.36 -13.98 -9.55
N ILE A 22 7.11 -13.32 -8.42
CA ILE A 22 6.87 -11.88 -8.33
C ILE A 22 8.03 -11.18 -7.62
N ALA A 23 8.53 -10.09 -8.21
CA ALA A 23 9.53 -9.24 -7.58
C ALA A 23 8.88 -8.31 -6.53
N ILE A 24 9.17 -8.53 -5.24
CA ILE A 24 8.58 -7.78 -4.12
C ILE A 24 9.66 -6.98 -3.37
N PRO A 25 9.60 -5.63 -3.33
CA PRO A 25 10.50 -4.81 -2.53
C PRO A 25 10.03 -4.77 -1.07
N ALA A 26 10.08 -5.92 -0.37
CA ALA A 26 9.54 -6.08 0.98
C ALA A 26 10.11 -5.10 2.00
N TYR A 27 11.32 -4.59 1.78
CA TYR A 27 11.95 -3.55 2.61
C TYR A 27 11.17 -2.23 2.64
N ARG A 28 10.29 -1.98 1.67
CA ARG A 28 9.40 -0.80 1.63
C ARG A 28 8.10 -0.99 2.42
N PHE A 29 7.77 -2.22 2.79
CA PHE A 29 6.59 -2.49 3.60
C PHE A 29 6.94 -2.28 5.09
N ARG A 30 6.07 -1.55 5.77
CA ARG A 30 6.02 -1.48 7.24
C ARG A 30 5.69 -2.86 7.82
N ARG A 31 5.94 -3.07 9.11
CA ARG A 31 5.92 -4.41 9.74
C ARG A 31 4.53 -5.04 9.79
N LEU A 32 3.47 -4.25 9.93
CA LEU A 32 2.09 -4.73 10.01
C LEU A 32 1.29 -4.30 8.79
N PHE A 33 0.24 -5.05 8.49
CA PHE A 33 -0.71 -4.78 7.43
C PHE A 33 -2.14 -4.97 7.92
N SER A 34 -2.97 -3.94 7.77
CA SER A 34 -4.42 -4.05 7.97
C SER A 34 -5.08 -4.52 6.68
N ARG A 35 -5.73 -5.68 6.71
CA ARG A 35 -6.50 -6.21 5.56
C ARG A 35 -7.74 -5.38 5.27
N ARG A 36 -8.35 -4.78 6.31
CA ARG A 36 -9.57 -3.98 6.20
C ARG A 36 -9.30 -2.65 5.49
N GLU A 37 -8.30 -1.92 5.98
CA GLU A 37 -7.95 -0.59 5.45
C GLU A 37 -6.95 -0.67 4.29
N GLN A 38 -6.33 -1.85 4.08
CA GLN A 38 -5.25 -2.08 3.13
C GLN A 38 -4.06 -1.14 3.37
N VAL A 39 -3.63 -1.04 4.62
CA VAL A 39 -2.55 -0.13 5.06
C VAL A 39 -1.40 -0.93 5.67
N PHE A 40 -0.18 -0.66 5.21
CA PHE A 40 1.05 -1.05 5.89
C PHE A 40 1.45 0.02 6.90
N PHE A 41 1.64 -0.39 8.16
CA PHE A 41 1.95 0.49 9.29
C PHE A 41 2.89 -0.18 10.30
N ASP A 42 3.52 0.63 11.14
CA ASP A 42 4.37 0.21 12.25
C ASP A 42 3.76 0.66 13.58
N CYS A 43 3.93 -0.15 14.62
CA CYS A 43 3.53 0.19 15.99
C CYS A 43 4.69 -0.04 16.95
N GLU A 44 4.77 0.80 17.98
CA GLU A 44 5.81 0.73 19.01
C GLU A 44 5.18 0.42 20.37
N GLY A 45 5.06 -0.88 20.68
CA GLY A 45 4.67 -1.35 22.02
C GLY A 45 3.21 -1.13 22.42
N GLU A 46 2.39 -0.56 21.55
CA GLU A 46 0.95 -0.36 21.74
C GLU A 46 0.11 -1.43 21.01
N ASP A 47 -1.18 -1.48 21.32
CA ASP A 47 -2.16 -2.33 20.63
C ASP A 47 -2.27 -1.96 19.13
N PRO A 48 -2.16 -2.93 18.20
CA PRO A 48 -2.17 -2.66 16.77
C PRO A 48 -3.42 -1.94 16.22
N GLU A 49 -4.60 -2.17 16.80
CA GLU A 49 -5.82 -1.49 16.33
C GLU A 49 -5.81 -0.01 16.73
N THR A 50 -5.44 0.26 17.98
CA THR A 50 -5.29 1.62 18.50
C THR A 50 -4.23 2.41 17.71
N CYS A 51 -3.09 1.76 17.45
CA CYS A 51 -2.03 2.29 16.60
C CYS A 51 -2.52 2.65 15.19
N LEU A 52 -3.26 1.73 14.56
CA LEU A 52 -3.79 1.92 13.22
C LEU A 52 -4.74 3.13 13.16
N ASP A 53 -5.68 3.24 14.11
CA ASP A 53 -6.61 4.38 14.15
C ASP A 53 -5.85 5.71 14.27
N ARG A 54 -4.82 5.76 15.12
CA ARG A 54 -3.94 6.94 15.25
C ARG A 54 -3.22 7.25 13.93
N VAL A 55 -2.60 6.26 13.31
CA VAL A 55 -1.89 6.40 12.03
C VAL A 55 -2.81 6.94 10.93
N LEU A 56 -4.05 6.44 10.87
CA LEU A 56 -5.03 6.84 9.87
C LEU A 56 -5.47 8.30 9.99
N ARG A 57 -5.53 8.81 11.22
CA ARG A 57 -6.04 10.16 11.55
C ARG A 57 -4.96 11.23 11.63
N ARG A 58 -3.68 10.86 11.65
CA ARG A 58 -2.56 11.81 11.64
C ARG A 58 -2.51 12.59 10.32
N GLU A 59 -2.21 13.88 10.43
CA GLU A 59 -2.12 14.84 9.30
C GLU A 59 -0.66 15.23 8.96
N ASP A 60 0.29 14.75 9.75
CA ASP A 60 1.70 15.13 9.70
C ASP A 60 2.58 14.16 8.91
N HIS A 61 1.99 13.19 8.21
CA HIS A 61 2.71 12.35 7.25
C HIS A 61 3.25 13.20 6.10
N ALA A 62 4.52 13.05 5.74
CA ALA A 62 5.14 13.78 4.64
C ALA A 62 4.78 13.21 3.26
N LEU A 63 4.69 11.88 3.16
CA LEU A 63 4.41 11.16 1.90
C LEU A 63 3.41 10.04 2.13
N PHE A 64 2.57 9.79 1.12
CA PHE A 64 1.77 8.58 1.02
C PHE A 64 2.28 7.72 -0.13
N THR A 65 2.51 6.44 0.12
CA THR A 65 3.01 5.50 -0.89
C THR A 65 1.99 4.40 -1.12
N VAL A 66 1.54 4.22 -2.35
CA VAL A 66 0.68 3.09 -2.75
C VAL A 66 1.52 1.99 -3.39
N PHE A 67 1.14 0.74 -3.13
CA PHE A 67 1.78 -0.44 -3.69
C PHE A 67 0.84 -1.14 -4.67
N LEU A 68 1.34 -1.38 -5.87
CA LEU A 68 0.60 -1.99 -6.98
C LEU A 68 1.35 -3.22 -7.48
N VAL A 69 0.63 -4.30 -7.77
CA VAL A 69 1.14 -5.36 -8.64
C VAL A 69 0.93 -4.90 -10.07
N ILE A 70 2.00 -4.94 -10.84
CA ILE A 70 1.99 -4.65 -12.27
C ILE A 70 2.68 -5.79 -13.03
N ARG A 71 2.36 -5.89 -14.33
CA ARG A 71 3.13 -6.69 -15.28
C ARG A 71 3.96 -5.77 -16.17
N GLU A 72 5.24 -6.06 -16.29
CA GLU A 72 6.20 -5.33 -17.12
C GLU A 72 7.18 -6.33 -17.74
N GLY A 73 7.37 -6.29 -19.06
CA GLY A 73 8.31 -7.18 -19.76
C GLY A 73 8.02 -8.69 -19.59
N GLY A 74 6.77 -9.07 -19.37
CA GLY A 74 6.34 -10.46 -19.14
C GLY A 74 6.42 -10.93 -17.68
N GLY A 75 7.09 -10.18 -16.81
CA GLY A 75 7.21 -10.49 -15.37
C GLY A 75 6.24 -9.70 -14.49
N LEU A 76 5.90 -10.25 -13.33
CA LEU A 76 5.14 -9.56 -12.30
C LEU A 76 6.06 -8.89 -11.29
N ARG A 77 5.71 -7.69 -10.87
CA ARG A 77 6.43 -6.99 -9.80
C ARG A 77 5.51 -6.11 -8.99
N VAL A 78 5.94 -5.82 -7.77
CA VAL A 78 5.35 -4.75 -6.97
C VAL A 78 6.05 -3.44 -7.31
N MET A 79 5.25 -2.42 -7.60
CA MET A 79 5.66 -1.05 -7.83
C MET A 79 5.11 -0.16 -6.72
N ALA A 80 5.92 0.80 -6.28
CA ALA A 80 5.52 1.82 -5.32
C ALA A 80 5.33 3.16 -6.05
N VAL A 81 4.23 3.86 -5.77
CA VAL A 81 3.98 5.22 -6.26
C VAL A 81 3.74 6.13 -5.08
N SER A 82 4.51 7.23 -4.99
CA SER A 82 4.50 8.11 -3.82
C SER A 82 3.87 9.46 -4.15
N PHE A 83 3.12 10.00 -3.20
CA PHE A 83 2.33 11.23 -3.28
C PHE A 83 2.73 12.14 -2.12
N PRO A 84 3.29 13.34 -2.39
CA PRO A 84 3.56 14.33 -1.36
C PRO A 84 2.29 14.78 -0.64
N ASN A 85 2.30 14.81 0.68
CA ASN A 85 1.19 15.28 1.50
C ASN A 85 1.30 16.78 1.81
N ILE A 86 1.18 17.60 0.77
CA ILE A 86 1.31 19.07 0.91
C ILE A 86 0.10 19.66 1.67
N GLY A 87 -1.06 19.00 1.57
CA GLY A 87 -2.34 19.49 2.12
C GLY A 87 -2.61 19.13 3.57
N LYS A 88 -1.66 18.47 4.27
CA LYS A 88 -1.90 17.89 5.61
C LYS A 88 -3.13 16.99 5.63
N GLU A 89 -3.32 16.22 4.56
CA GLU A 89 -4.39 15.23 4.45
C GLU A 89 -4.10 14.09 5.43
N THR A 90 -5.14 13.45 5.97
CA THR A 90 -5.00 12.23 6.75
C THR A 90 -4.79 11.03 5.84
N LEU A 91 -4.15 9.96 6.32
CA LEU A 91 -4.00 8.74 5.52
C LEU A 91 -5.38 8.14 5.15
N GLU A 92 -6.36 8.22 6.05
CA GLU A 92 -7.73 7.77 5.77
C GLU A 92 -8.36 8.53 4.59
N HIS A 93 -8.24 9.86 4.56
CA HIS A 93 -8.74 10.67 3.46
C HIS A 93 -7.96 10.41 2.17
N PHE A 94 -6.64 10.27 2.26
CA PHE A 94 -5.82 9.93 1.11
C PHE A 94 -6.25 8.60 0.46
N ILE A 95 -6.55 7.56 1.24
CA ILE A 95 -7.02 6.27 0.71
C ILE A 95 -8.31 6.47 -0.09
N LYS A 96 -9.28 7.19 0.48
CA LYS A 96 -10.56 7.49 -0.19
C LYS A 96 -10.33 8.27 -1.49
N ARG A 97 -9.49 9.30 -1.45
CA ARG A 97 -9.13 10.12 -2.61
C ARG A 97 -8.38 9.31 -3.67
N TYR A 98 -7.49 8.42 -3.26
CA TYR A 98 -6.75 7.55 -4.15
C TYR A 98 -7.71 6.68 -4.95
N HIS A 99 -8.62 5.97 -4.29
CA HIS A 99 -9.55 5.07 -4.98
C HIS A 99 -10.54 5.81 -5.89
N THR A 100 -10.99 6.99 -5.50
CA THR A 100 -12.00 7.75 -6.24
C THR A 100 -11.44 8.61 -7.36
N GLN A 101 -10.22 9.13 -7.22
CA GLN A 101 -9.67 10.15 -8.13
C GLN A 101 -8.32 9.77 -8.74
N LEU A 102 -7.40 9.23 -7.95
CA LEU A 102 -6.01 9.04 -8.41
C LEU A 102 -5.79 7.70 -9.11
N LYS A 103 -6.45 6.63 -8.65
CA LYS A 103 -6.27 5.28 -9.16
C LYS A 103 -6.55 5.16 -10.67
N PRO A 104 -7.66 5.71 -11.23
CA PRO A 104 -7.88 5.66 -12.67
C PRO A 104 -6.76 6.32 -13.48
N SER A 105 -6.30 7.50 -13.02
CA SER A 105 -5.21 8.24 -13.66
C SER A 105 -3.87 7.49 -13.59
N ASN A 106 -3.57 6.85 -12.45
CA ASN A 106 -2.39 6.01 -12.31
C ASN A 106 -2.44 4.78 -13.22
N ILE A 107 -3.61 4.12 -13.34
CA ILE A 107 -3.78 2.97 -14.24
C ILE A 107 -3.55 3.41 -15.69
N MET A 108 -4.18 4.50 -16.13
CA MET A 108 -3.97 5.04 -17.49
C MET A 108 -2.49 5.39 -17.73
N GLY A 109 -1.82 6.02 -16.76
CA GLY A 109 -0.39 6.33 -16.86
C GLY A 109 0.50 5.09 -16.95
N LEU A 110 0.14 4.02 -16.23
CA LEU A 110 0.84 2.74 -16.32
C LEU A 110 0.70 2.12 -17.70
N GLU A 111 -0.53 2.02 -18.20
CA GLU A 111 -0.83 1.43 -19.51
C GLU A 111 -0.16 2.21 -20.64
N ALA A 112 -0.20 3.55 -20.60
CA ALA A 112 0.50 4.41 -21.54
C ALA A 112 2.03 4.20 -21.53
N SER A 113 2.59 3.75 -20.41
CA SER A 113 4.01 3.41 -20.28
C SER A 113 4.35 1.96 -20.64
N GLY A 114 3.39 1.19 -21.16
CA GLY A 114 3.55 -0.22 -21.50
C GLY A 114 3.52 -1.16 -20.29
N ARG A 115 2.99 -0.71 -19.14
CA ARG A 115 2.83 -1.50 -17.92
C ARG A 115 1.36 -1.84 -17.71
N GLU A 116 1.08 -3.10 -17.44
CA GLU A 116 -0.28 -3.55 -17.15
C GLU A 116 -0.52 -3.48 -15.63
N TYR A 117 -1.59 -2.80 -15.20
CA TYR A 117 -2.03 -2.86 -13.82
C TYR A 117 -2.70 -4.21 -13.53
N VAL A 118 -2.28 -4.87 -12.45
CA VAL A 118 -2.85 -6.15 -12.02
C VAL A 118 -3.69 -5.97 -10.75
N ARG A 119 -3.10 -5.38 -9.70
CA ARG A 119 -3.77 -5.30 -8.39
C ARG A 119 -3.27 -4.15 -7.53
N TYR A 120 -4.18 -3.54 -6.77
CA TYR A 120 -3.84 -2.67 -5.64
C TYR A 120 -3.58 -3.51 -4.40
N LEU A 121 -2.41 -3.34 -3.79
CA LEU A 121 -2.01 -4.09 -2.58
C LEU A 121 -2.31 -3.37 -1.29
N GLY A 122 -2.24 -2.04 -1.33
CA GLY A 122 -2.38 -1.22 -0.15
C GLY A 122 -1.57 0.05 -0.26
N CYS A 123 -1.53 0.80 0.84
CA CYS A 123 -0.77 2.01 0.96
C CYS A 123 0.03 2.04 2.27
N SER A 124 0.92 3.02 2.38
CA SER A 124 1.70 3.32 3.56
C SER A 124 2.03 4.81 3.57
N TYR A 125 2.83 5.21 4.54
CA TYR A 125 3.16 6.61 4.82
C TYR A 125 4.63 6.75 5.24
N GLU A 126 5.15 7.95 5.09
CA GLU A 126 6.43 8.41 5.62
C GLU A 126 6.20 9.65 6.49
N GLU A 127 7.01 9.79 7.54
CA GLU A 127 6.99 10.92 8.47
C GLU A 127 7.88 12.06 7.99
#